data_AF-A0A6B7ZGC5-F1
#
_entry.id   AF-A0A6B7ZGC5-F1
#
_cell.length_a   1.000
_cell.length_b   1.000
_cell.length_c   1.000
_cell.angle_alpha   90.00
_cell.angle_beta   90.00
_cell.angle_gamma   90.00
#
_symmetry.space_group_name_H-M   'P 1'
#
loop_
_entity.id
_entity.type
_entity.pdbx_description
1 polymer ?
#
loop_
_entity_poly.entity_id
_entity_poly.type
_entity_poly.pdbx_seq_one_letter_code
_entity_poly.pdbx_strand_id
1 'polypeptide(L)'
;AISFSNNSCYIPPLRCPAVAHFEPRDGNPEFYLIHGGRTPNNELSSSLYMLSVDSRGCNRKVTLRCQEKELVGDVPSARYGHTLSLIHSRGKTACVLFGGRSYMPPTERTTENWNSVVDCPPQVFLIDLEFGCSSAHTLPELTDGQSFHVALAREDCVYFLGGHILSSDCRPPRLIRLRVELLLGSPVITCTVLQEGLSITSAITTPVGYHEYIIFGGYQSETQKRMECTYVGLDDVGVHMEPREPPQWTSEISHSRTWFGGSLGKGSGLIAVPSEGNPTPPDAYHFYQVSFQKEQDGEASTQGCSQESTDFEDSAPLEDSEELYFGREPHELEYSSDGEGDTYNEEDEEDESQTGYWIKCCLNCQVDPNI
;
A
#
# COMPACT_ATOMS: atom_id res chain seq x y z
N ALA A 1 15.26 -11.76 4.81
CA ALA A 1 14.68 -13.07 4.44
C ALA A 1 13.33 -13.25 5.14
N ILE A 2 12.33 -13.78 4.45
CA ILE A 2 10.99 -14.05 4.97
C ILE A 2 10.76 -15.56 5.04
N SER A 3 10.16 -16.04 6.13
CA SER A 3 9.72 -17.44 6.26
C SER A 3 8.34 -17.50 6.92
N PHE A 4 7.61 -18.60 6.73
CA PHE A 4 6.36 -18.84 7.45
C PHE A 4 6.60 -19.59 8.76
N SER A 5 5.78 -19.29 9.77
CA SER A 5 5.70 -20.06 11.01
C SER A 5 5.10 -21.45 10.75
N ASN A 6 5.40 -22.43 11.61
CA ASN A 6 4.91 -23.81 11.49
C ASN A 6 3.38 -23.92 11.46
N ASN A 7 2.69 -22.93 12.02
CA ASN A 7 1.24 -22.92 12.18
C ASN A 7 0.55 -22.21 11.01
N SER A 8 1.30 -21.82 9.98
CA SER A 8 0.77 -21.09 8.83
C SER A 8 0.12 -22.03 7.83
N CYS A 9 -1.00 -21.61 7.25
CA CYS A 9 -1.52 -22.25 6.04
C CYS A 9 -0.69 -21.82 4.82
N TYR A 10 -0.75 -22.61 3.76
CA TYR A 10 -0.22 -22.22 2.47
C TYR A 10 -1.13 -21.16 1.84
N ILE A 11 -0.54 -20.09 1.30
CA ILE A 11 -1.22 -19.11 0.46
C ILE A 11 -0.60 -19.20 -0.96
N PRO A 12 -1.39 -19.45 -2.01
CA PRO A 12 -0.87 -19.44 -3.37
C PRO A 12 -0.46 -18.01 -3.79
N PRO A 13 0.44 -17.84 -4.76
CA PRO A 13 0.68 -16.53 -5.36
C PRO A 13 -0.58 -16.02 -6.06
N LEU A 14 -1.23 -15.00 -5.49
CA LEU A 14 -2.49 -14.45 -5.98
C LEU A 14 -2.23 -13.17 -6.78
N ARG A 15 -2.75 -13.11 -8.01
CA ARG A 15 -2.76 -11.90 -8.83
C ARG A 15 -4.08 -11.15 -8.65
N CYS A 16 -3.99 -9.85 -8.42
CA CYS A 16 -5.13 -8.96 -8.17
C CYS A 16 -6.10 -9.42 -7.05
N PRO A 17 -5.60 -9.90 -5.88
CA PRO A 17 -6.48 -10.08 -4.72
C PRO A 17 -6.95 -8.72 -4.19
N ALA A 18 -8.00 -8.72 -3.38
CA ALA A 18 -8.26 -7.56 -2.52
C ALA A 18 -7.38 -7.65 -1.28
N VAL A 19 -6.76 -6.53 -0.92
CA VAL A 19 -5.86 -6.43 0.23
C VAL A 19 -6.36 -5.30 1.13
N ALA A 20 -6.49 -5.58 2.42
CA ALA A 20 -6.80 -4.58 3.44
C ALA A 20 -5.74 -4.62 4.54
N HIS A 21 -5.29 -3.45 4.98
CA HIS A 21 -4.38 -3.31 6.12
C HIS A 21 -5.20 -3.10 7.40
N PHE A 22 -4.90 -3.87 8.44
CA PHE A 22 -5.46 -3.70 9.78
C PHE A 22 -4.40 -3.08 10.67
N GLU A 23 -4.61 -1.82 11.05
CA GLU A 23 -3.75 -1.12 11.99
C GLU A 23 -3.88 -1.70 13.41
N PRO A 24 -2.80 -1.72 14.21
CA PRO A 24 -2.87 -2.22 15.58
C PRO A 24 -3.86 -1.39 16.42
N ARG A 25 -4.87 -2.06 17.00
CA ARG A 25 -5.93 -1.41 17.80
C ARG A 25 -6.46 -2.35 18.87
N ASP A 26 -6.79 -1.82 20.04
CA ASP A 26 -7.43 -2.54 21.16
C ASP A 26 -6.70 -3.84 21.57
N GLY A 27 -5.37 -3.82 21.53
CA GLY A 27 -4.51 -4.96 21.86
C GLY A 27 -4.35 -6.00 20.74
N ASN A 28 -5.06 -5.84 19.62
CA ASN A 28 -4.83 -6.66 18.43
C ASN A 28 -3.60 -6.17 17.68
N PRO A 29 -2.69 -7.07 17.27
CA PRO A 29 -1.53 -6.70 16.47
C PRO A 29 -1.96 -6.30 15.06
N GLU A 30 -1.04 -5.63 14.36
CA GLU A 30 -1.16 -5.36 12.93
C GLU A 30 -1.25 -6.67 12.10
N PHE A 31 -2.14 -6.69 11.11
CA PHE A 31 -2.20 -7.76 10.12
C PHE A 31 -2.74 -7.26 8.77
N TYR A 32 -2.62 -8.09 7.75
CA TYR A 32 -3.19 -7.87 6.43
C TYR A 32 -4.24 -8.92 6.14
N LEU A 33 -5.34 -8.50 5.53
CA LEU A 33 -6.35 -9.40 4.97
C LEU A 33 -6.14 -9.49 3.47
N ILE A 34 -6.19 -10.71 2.94
CA ILE A 34 -6.05 -11.00 1.52
C ILE A 34 -7.23 -11.87 1.11
N HIS A 35 -8.09 -11.38 0.23
CA HIS A 35 -9.24 -12.12 -0.27
C HIS A 35 -9.18 -12.31 -1.77
N GLY A 36 -9.47 -13.54 -2.22
CA GLY A 36 -9.64 -13.88 -3.62
C GLY A 36 -8.38 -13.69 -4.47
N GLY A 37 -8.54 -13.24 -5.71
CA GLY A 37 -7.44 -13.15 -6.67
C GLY A 37 -7.29 -14.40 -7.54
N ARG A 38 -6.40 -14.31 -8.54
CA ARG A 38 -6.13 -15.37 -9.52
C ARG A 38 -4.88 -16.16 -9.15
N THR A 39 -4.99 -17.48 -9.09
CA THR A 39 -3.85 -18.37 -8.87
C THR A 39 -2.93 -18.42 -10.11
N PRO A 40 -1.74 -19.04 -10.02
CA PRO A 40 -0.88 -19.26 -11.19
C PRO A 40 -1.57 -20.07 -12.29
N ASN A 41 -2.48 -20.98 -11.93
CA ASN A 41 -3.27 -21.79 -12.87
C ASN A 41 -4.50 -21.06 -13.42
N ASN A 42 -4.63 -19.75 -13.17
CA ASN A 42 -5.79 -18.93 -13.52
C ASN A 42 -7.09 -19.36 -12.84
N GLU A 43 -7.05 -20.13 -11.75
CA GLU A 43 -8.23 -20.36 -10.92
C GLU A 43 -8.51 -19.12 -10.05
N LEU A 44 -9.77 -18.91 -9.65
CA LEU A 44 -10.12 -17.84 -8.73
C LEU A 44 -10.18 -18.40 -7.32
N SER A 45 -9.47 -17.78 -6.39
CA SER A 45 -9.64 -18.08 -4.97
C SER A 45 -10.91 -17.42 -4.44
N SER A 46 -11.59 -18.09 -3.52
CA SER A 46 -12.65 -17.53 -2.66
C SER A 46 -12.22 -17.45 -1.20
N SER A 47 -10.97 -17.81 -0.89
CA SER A 47 -10.47 -17.85 0.48
C SER A 47 -10.13 -16.45 0.99
N LEU A 48 -10.31 -16.26 2.29
CA LEU A 48 -9.84 -15.11 3.06
C LEU A 48 -8.62 -15.54 3.88
N TYR A 49 -7.49 -14.87 3.68
CA TYR A 49 -6.28 -15.10 4.45
C TYR A 49 -5.98 -13.90 5.35
N MET A 50 -5.55 -14.18 6.57
CA MET A 50 -5.01 -13.22 7.51
C MET A 50 -3.50 -13.43 7.62
N LEU A 51 -2.73 -12.41 7.29
CA LEU A 51 -1.28 -12.42 7.28
C LEU A 51 -0.75 -11.47 8.34
N SER A 52 -0.06 -11.99 9.35
CA SER A 52 0.51 -11.20 10.45
C SER A 52 1.99 -11.50 10.65
N VAL A 53 2.67 -10.64 11.39
CA VAL A 53 4.04 -10.92 11.86
C VAL A 53 3.95 -11.90 13.04
N ASP A 54 4.67 -13.02 12.95
CA ASP A 54 4.77 -14.03 14.00
C ASP A 54 5.91 -13.74 14.96
N SER A 55 7.11 -13.51 14.40
CA SER A 55 8.31 -13.21 15.15
C SER A 55 9.32 -12.44 14.30
N ARG A 56 10.17 -11.68 14.97
CA ARG A 56 11.33 -11.00 14.37
C ARG A 56 12.59 -11.68 14.91
N GLY A 57 13.31 -12.36 14.04
CA GLY A 57 14.56 -13.04 14.37
C GLY A 57 15.79 -12.15 14.20
N CYS A 58 16.97 -12.70 14.50
CA CYS A 58 18.24 -12.03 14.27
C CYS A 58 18.45 -11.66 12.79
N ASN A 59 19.28 -10.66 12.52
CA ASN A 59 19.63 -10.18 11.17
C ASN A 59 18.42 -9.75 10.32
N ARG A 60 17.44 -9.05 10.93
CA ARG A 60 16.22 -8.56 10.27
C ARG A 60 15.38 -9.67 9.59
N LYS A 61 15.52 -10.93 10.01
CA LYS A 61 14.67 -12.02 9.53
C LYS A 61 13.26 -11.85 10.09
N VAL A 62 12.26 -11.91 9.23
CA VAL A 62 10.85 -11.83 9.64
C VAL A 62 10.19 -13.18 9.39
N THR A 63 9.53 -13.69 10.41
CA THR A 63 8.66 -14.86 10.29
C THR A 63 7.21 -14.38 10.24
N LEU A 64 6.46 -14.78 9.22
CA LEU A 64 5.05 -14.46 9.05
C LEU A 64 4.17 -15.61 9.49
N ARG A 65 2.94 -15.30 9.89
CA ARG A 65 1.87 -16.27 10.12
C ARG A 65 0.75 -15.99 9.12
N CYS A 66 0.39 -17.00 8.34
CA CYS A 66 -0.77 -16.95 7.46
C CYS A 66 -1.86 -17.86 8.00
N GLN A 67 -3.07 -17.35 8.17
CA GLN A 67 -4.21 -18.13 8.62
C GLN A 67 -5.36 -17.97 7.64
N GLU A 68 -5.88 -19.08 7.14
CA GLU A 68 -7.12 -19.06 6.36
C GLU A 68 -8.29 -18.88 7.34
N LYS A 69 -9.10 -17.84 7.10
CA LYS A 69 -10.32 -17.59 7.85
C LYS A 69 -11.48 -18.18 7.07
N GLU A 70 -12.14 -19.17 7.66
CA GLU A 70 -13.37 -19.72 7.11
C GLU A 70 -14.47 -18.66 7.12
N LEU A 71 -15.17 -18.52 5.99
CA LEU A 71 -16.31 -17.63 5.84
C LEU A 71 -17.59 -18.46 5.79
N VAL A 72 -18.62 -18.01 6.50
CA VAL A 72 -19.95 -18.67 6.57
C VAL A 72 -21.07 -17.67 6.32
N GLY A 73 -22.25 -18.15 5.92
CA GLY A 73 -23.39 -17.30 5.56
C GLY A 73 -23.38 -16.97 4.06
N ASP A 74 -23.61 -15.71 3.71
CA ASP A 74 -23.62 -15.25 2.32
C ASP A 74 -22.19 -14.97 1.86
N VAL A 75 -21.44 -16.02 1.55
CA VAL A 75 -20.02 -15.91 1.18
C VAL A 75 -19.89 -15.33 -0.24
N PRO A 76 -19.02 -14.32 -0.46
CA PRO A 76 -18.76 -13.81 -1.80
C PRO A 76 -18.16 -14.90 -2.69
N SER A 77 -18.66 -14.98 -3.93
CA SER A 77 -18.07 -15.85 -4.95
C SER A 77 -16.60 -15.53 -5.23
N ALA A 78 -15.84 -16.53 -5.68
CA ALA A 78 -14.45 -16.38 -6.10
C ALA A 78 -14.29 -15.28 -7.16
N ARG A 79 -13.42 -14.30 -6.89
CA ARG A 79 -13.31 -13.07 -7.68
C ARG A 79 -11.93 -12.41 -7.55
N TYR A 80 -11.64 -11.49 -8.45
CA TYR A 80 -10.41 -10.68 -8.45
C TYR A 80 -10.70 -9.24 -8.89
N GLY A 81 -9.79 -8.31 -8.56
CA GLY A 81 -9.97 -6.89 -8.88
C GLY A 81 -11.14 -6.23 -8.12
N HIS A 82 -11.60 -6.86 -7.04
CA HIS A 82 -12.49 -6.27 -6.03
C HIS A 82 -11.67 -5.55 -4.96
N THR A 83 -12.35 -4.84 -4.06
CA THR A 83 -11.74 -4.20 -2.90
C THR A 83 -12.24 -4.82 -1.60
N LEU A 84 -11.42 -4.69 -0.56
CA LEU A 84 -11.71 -5.10 0.81
C LEU A 84 -11.25 -3.94 1.69
N SER A 85 -12.11 -3.46 2.58
CA SER A 85 -11.79 -2.35 3.48
C SER A 85 -12.29 -2.66 4.87
N LEU A 86 -11.51 -2.27 5.88
CA LEU A 86 -11.91 -2.38 7.27
C LEU A 86 -12.69 -1.12 7.68
N ILE A 87 -13.77 -1.32 8.43
CA ILE A 87 -14.55 -0.24 9.04
C ILE A 87 -14.64 -0.44 10.55
N HIS A 88 -14.79 0.67 11.24
CA HIS A 88 -15.02 0.75 12.68
C HIS A 88 -16.31 1.52 12.94
N SER A 89 -17.24 0.90 13.64
CA SER A 89 -18.52 1.54 13.96
C SER A 89 -18.94 1.16 15.36
N ARG A 90 -19.14 2.15 16.23
CA ARG A 90 -19.64 1.99 17.60
C ARG A 90 -18.85 0.96 18.43
N GLY A 91 -17.53 0.94 18.27
CA GLY A 91 -16.62 0.02 18.96
C GLY A 91 -16.58 -1.40 18.39
N LYS A 92 -17.24 -1.65 17.25
CA LYS A 92 -17.17 -2.92 16.52
C LYS A 92 -16.41 -2.75 15.22
N THR A 93 -15.82 -3.84 14.75
CA THR A 93 -15.10 -3.90 13.47
C THR A 93 -15.80 -4.84 12.50
N ALA A 94 -15.75 -4.50 11.21
CA ALA A 94 -16.19 -5.38 10.14
C ALA A 94 -15.40 -5.05 8.88
N CYS A 95 -15.37 -5.98 7.94
CA CYS A 95 -14.84 -5.72 6.61
C CYS A 95 -15.98 -5.50 5.61
N VAL A 96 -15.80 -4.52 4.74
CA VAL A 96 -16.62 -4.25 3.57
C VAL A 96 -15.89 -4.80 2.35
N LEU A 97 -16.55 -5.70 1.61
CA LEU A 97 -16.06 -6.20 0.32
C LEU A 97 -17.01 -5.79 -0.80
N PHE A 98 -16.46 -5.28 -1.91
CA PHE A 98 -17.26 -4.79 -3.02
C PHE A 98 -16.61 -5.00 -4.40
N GLY A 99 -17.46 -5.34 -5.37
CA GLY A 99 -17.13 -5.42 -6.80
C GLY A 99 -16.29 -6.63 -7.19
N GLY A 100 -15.49 -6.45 -8.25
CA GLY A 100 -14.60 -7.45 -8.84
C GLY A 100 -15.17 -8.15 -10.06
N ARG A 101 -14.33 -9.01 -10.64
CA ARG A 101 -14.67 -9.89 -11.76
C ARG A 101 -14.58 -11.34 -11.35
N SER A 102 -15.41 -12.15 -11.98
CA SER A 102 -15.35 -13.60 -11.94
C SER A 102 -15.38 -14.18 -13.35
N TYR A 103 -15.11 -15.48 -13.49
CA TYR A 103 -15.46 -16.18 -14.72
C TYR A 103 -16.98 -16.22 -14.90
N MET A 104 -17.40 -16.47 -16.14
CA MET A 104 -18.81 -16.74 -16.43
C MET A 104 -19.34 -17.89 -15.56
N PRO A 105 -20.63 -17.84 -15.16
CA PRO A 105 -21.26 -18.91 -14.40
C PRO A 105 -21.11 -20.28 -15.09
N PRO A 106 -21.01 -21.40 -14.36
CA PRO A 106 -20.82 -22.72 -14.95
C PRO A 106 -21.89 -23.11 -15.99
N THR A 107 -23.10 -22.54 -15.90
CA THR A 107 -24.21 -22.77 -16.84
C THR A 107 -24.02 -22.10 -18.19
N GLU A 108 -23.18 -21.06 -18.27
CA GLU A 108 -22.91 -20.28 -19.48
C GLU A 108 -21.46 -20.43 -19.99
N ARG A 109 -20.60 -21.08 -19.18
CA ARG A 109 -19.19 -21.26 -19.48
C ARG A 109 -18.97 -22.52 -20.34
N THR A 110 -18.41 -22.30 -21.51
CA THR A 110 -18.00 -23.29 -22.50
C THR A 110 -16.47 -23.29 -22.64
N THR A 111 -15.94 -24.21 -23.44
CA THR A 111 -14.50 -24.23 -23.77
C THR A 111 -14.08 -23.03 -24.63
N GLU A 112 -15.01 -22.42 -25.38
CA GLU A 112 -14.73 -21.27 -26.25
C GLU A 112 -14.65 -19.96 -25.48
N ASN A 113 -15.48 -19.80 -24.45
CA ASN A 113 -15.47 -18.62 -23.57
C ASN A 113 -14.81 -18.92 -22.21
N TRP A 114 -13.95 -19.94 -22.14
CA TRP A 114 -13.42 -20.45 -20.88
C TRP A 114 -12.74 -19.36 -20.04
N ASN A 115 -12.04 -18.42 -20.67
CA ASN A 115 -11.34 -17.34 -19.98
C ASN A 115 -12.14 -16.02 -19.95
N SER A 116 -13.37 -16.01 -20.47
CA SER A 116 -14.24 -14.84 -20.44
C SER A 116 -14.68 -14.53 -19.01
N VAL A 117 -14.68 -13.26 -18.68
CA VAL A 117 -15.01 -12.74 -17.35
C VAL A 117 -16.20 -11.81 -17.42
N VAL A 118 -16.91 -11.72 -16.30
CA VAL A 118 -18.02 -10.79 -16.07
C VAL A 118 -17.75 -10.04 -14.77
N ASP A 119 -18.25 -8.81 -14.65
CA ASP A 119 -18.27 -8.17 -13.33
C ASP A 119 -19.23 -8.93 -12.42
N CYS A 120 -18.86 -9.08 -11.15
CA CYS A 120 -19.74 -9.70 -10.16
C CYS A 120 -20.97 -8.82 -9.92
N PRO A 121 -22.12 -9.40 -9.51
CA PRO A 121 -23.28 -8.63 -9.10
C PRO A 121 -22.90 -7.56 -8.06
N PRO A 122 -23.46 -6.33 -8.14
CA PRO A 122 -23.06 -5.17 -7.33
C PRO A 122 -23.60 -5.25 -5.89
N GLN A 123 -23.29 -6.35 -5.21
CA GLN A 123 -23.61 -6.55 -3.80
C GLN A 123 -22.42 -6.13 -2.93
N VAL A 124 -22.75 -5.54 -1.78
CA VAL A 124 -21.79 -5.25 -0.72
C VAL A 124 -21.82 -6.40 0.29
N PHE A 125 -20.65 -6.93 0.62
CA PHE A 125 -20.52 -7.96 1.64
C PHE A 125 -19.98 -7.35 2.93
N LEU A 126 -20.65 -7.61 4.04
CA LEU A 126 -20.15 -7.31 5.37
C LEU A 126 -19.65 -8.60 6.02
N ILE A 127 -18.37 -8.61 6.40
CA ILE A 127 -17.68 -9.75 6.98
C ILE A 127 -17.27 -9.42 8.41
N ASP A 128 -17.79 -10.18 9.35
CA ASP A 128 -17.33 -10.19 10.74
C ASP A 128 -16.06 -11.06 10.85
N LEU A 129 -14.94 -10.48 11.26
CA LEU A 129 -13.67 -11.20 11.39
C LEU A 129 -13.58 -12.09 12.63
N GLU A 130 -14.38 -11.83 13.67
CA GLU A 130 -14.38 -12.64 14.88
C GLU A 130 -14.95 -14.02 14.57
N PHE A 131 -16.14 -14.06 13.96
CA PHE A 131 -16.87 -15.29 13.68
C PHE A 131 -16.79 -15.77 12.23
N GLY A 132 -16.25 -14.96 11.31
CA GLY A 132 -16.23 -15.28 9.87
C GLY A 132 -17.60 -15.17 9.20
N CYS A 133 -18.57 -14.53 9.85
CA CYS A 133 -19.92 -14.40 9.31
C CYS A 133 -19.97 -13.35 8.20
N SER A 134 -20.40 -13.75 7.01
CA SER A 134 -20.61 -12.90 5.85
C SER A 134 -22.11 -12.69 5.60
N SER A 135 -22.48 -11.46 5.27
CA SER A 135 -23.85 -11.09 4.86
C SER A 135 -23.80 -10.25 3.59
N ALA A 136 -24.67 -10.56 2.62
CA ALA A 136 -24.73 -9.87 1.34
C ALA A 136 -25.87 -8.83 1.31
N HIS A 137 -25.56 -7.62 0.86
CA HIS A 137 -26.48 -6.49 0.84
C HIS A 137 -26.60 -5.93 -0.57
N THR A 138 -27.83 -5.85 -1.07
CA THR A 138 -28.13 -5.24 -2.37
C THR A 138 -28.61 -3.82 -2.14
N LEU A 139 -27.96 -2.84 -2.76
CA LEU A 139 -28.22 -1.42 -2.55
C LEU A 139 -28.78 -0.83 -3.85
N PRO A 140 -29.92 -0.11 -3.81
CA PRO A 140 -30.59 0.36 -5.02
C PRO A 140 -29.74 1.36 -5.83
N GLU A 141 -28.80 2.06 -5.19
CA GLU A 141 -27.89 3.00 -5.83
C GLU A 141 -26.78 2.29 -6.65
N LEU A 142 -26.54 1.00 -6.39
CA LEU A 142 -25.52 0.19 -7.06
C LEU A 142 -26.16 -0.71 -8.12
N THR A 143 -26.32 -0.17 -9.32
CA THR A 143 -26.99 -0.85 -10.44
C THR A 143 -26.09 -1.79 -11.22
N ASP A 144 -24.80 -1.45 -11.32
CA ASP A 144 -23.85 -2.12 -12.18
C ASP A 144 -22.64 -2.62 -11.38
N GLY A 145 -22.19 -3.83 -11.70
CA GLY A 145 -20.94 -4.37 -11.20
C GLY A 145 -19.75 -3.50 -11.65
N GLN A 146 -18.73 -3.41 -10.81
CA GLN A 146 -17.50 -2.70 -11.15
C GLN A 146 -16.26 -3.38 -10.57
N SER A 147 -15.12 -3.19 -11.24
CA SER A 147 -13.84 -3.78 -10.88
C SER A 147 -12.70 -2.77 -11.00
N PHE A 148 -11.57 -3.05 -10.35
CA PHE A 148 -10.36 -2.22 -10.37
C PHE A 148 -10.57 -0.76 -9.92
N HIS A 149 -11.53 -0.56 -9.03
CA HIS A 149 -11.76 0.71 -8.34
C HIS A 149 -10.84 0.84 -7.13
N VAL A 150 -10.64 2.07 -6.67
CA VAL A 150 -9.98 2.38 -5.41
C VAL A 150 -11.01 2.33 -4.28
N ALA A 151 -10.62 1.86 -3.10
CA ALA A 151 -11.43 1.95 -1.88
C ALA A 151 -10.59 2.59 -0.77
N LEU A 152 -11.10 3.68 -0.19
CA LEU A 152 -10.50 4.35 0.96
C LEU A 152 -11.50 4.31 2.12
N ALA A 153 -11.07 3.87 3.29
CA ALA A 153 -11.95 3.75 4.46
C ALA A 153 -11.53 4.69 5.57
N ARG A 154 -12.51 5.28 6.23
CA ARG A 154 -12.35 6.13 7.42
C ARG A 154 -13.52 5.84 8.35
N GLU A 155 -13.21 5.36 9.55
CA GLU A 155 -14.21 4.98 10.57
C GLU A 155 -15.30 4.07 10.01
N ASP A 156 -16.56 4.51 9.97
CA ASP A 156 -17.73 3.76 9.55
C ASP A 156 -18.06 3.93 8.05
N CYS A 157 -17.19 4.60 7.29
CA CYS A 157 -17.38 4.94 5.89
C CYS A 157 -16.31 4.33 4.98
N VAL A 158 -16.73 3.88 3.79
CA VAL A 158 -15.86 3.49 2.68
C VAL A 158 -16.21 4.32 1.45
N TYR A 159 -15.19 4.88 0.80
CA TYR A 159 -15.29 5.68 -0.39
C TYR A 159 -14.71 4.89 -1.56
N PHE A 160 -15.55 4.51 -2.52
CA PHE A 160 -15.11 3.87 -3.76
C PHE A 160 -14.94 4.91 -4.86
N LEU A 161 -13.76 4.96 -5.46
CA LEU A 161 -13.40 5.90 -6.52
C LEU A 161 -13.07 5.16 -7.81
N GLY A 162 -13.63 5.65 -8.92
CA GLY A 162 -13.43 5.09 -10.25
C GLY A 162 -13.92 3.66 -10.38
N GLY A 163 -13.16 2.85 -11.12
CA GLY A 163 -13.53 1.50 -11.51
C GLY A 163 -13.94 1.39 -12.96
N HIS A 164 -14.03 0.13 -13.40
CA HIS A 164 -14.47 -0.25 -14.73
C HIS A 164 -15.77 -1.00 -14.65
N ILE A 165 -16.75 -0.62 -15.47
CA ILE A 165 -17.96 -1.39 -15.73
C ILE A 165 -17.76 -2.10 -17.07
N LEU A 166 -17.62 -3.43 -17.02
CA LEU A 166 -17.33 -4.28 -18.17
C LEU A 166 -18.51 -4.41 -19.14
N SER A 167 -19.75 -4.40 -18.65
CA SER A 167 -20.95 -4.53 -19.48
C SER A 167 -21.13 -3.36 -20.46
N SER A 168 -20.75 -2.16 -20.05
CA SER A 168 -20.85 -0.92 -20.83
C SER A 168 -19.50 -0.38 -21.30
N ASP A 169 -18.41 -1.09 -21.01
CA ASP A 169 -17.03 -0.70 -21.31
C ASP A 169 -16.71 0.76 -20.94
N CYS A 170 -17.06 1.15 -19.70
CA CYS A 170 -16.93 2.53 -19.26
C CYS A 170 -16.25 2.66 -17.89
N ARG A 171 -15.70 3.86 -17.66
CA ARG A 171 -15.07 4.27 -16.39
C ARG A 171 -15.86 5.46 -15.85
N PRO A 172 -16.92 5.24 -15.07
CA PRO A 172 -17.75 6.34 -14.60
C PRO A 172 -16.95 7.23 -13.62
N PRO A 173 -16.96 8.57 -13.78
CA PRO A 173 -16.36 9.50 -12.82
C PRO A 173 -17.28 9.66 -11.59
N ARG A 174 -17.67 8.55 -10.97
CA ARG A 174 -18.55 8.54 -9.79
C ARG A 174 -17.74 8.23 -8.55
N LEU A 175 -18.17 8.83 -7.46
CA LEU A 175 -17.70 8.56 -6.11
C LEU A 175 -18.86 7.91 -5.35
N ILE A 176 -18.63 6.71 -4.83
CA ILE A 176 -19.62 6.00 -4.03
C ILE A 176 -19.19 6.07 -2.58
N ARG A 177 -20.00 6.73 -1.74
CA ARG A 177 -19.85 6.69 -0.29
C ARG A 177 -20.77 5.63 0.27
N LEU A 178 -20.19 4.64 0.93
CA LEU A 178 -20.90 3.63 1.69
C LEU A 178 -20.67 3.88 3.18
N ARG A 179 -21.74 4.08 3.95
CA ARG A 179 -21.70 4.19 5.41
C ARG A 179 -22.35 2.97 6.03
N VAL A 180 -21.71 2.40 7.05
CA VAL A 180 -22.16 1.17 7.72
C VAL A 180 -22.18 1.36 9.23
N GLU A 181 -23.37 1.33 9.82
CA GLU A 181 -23.55 1.39 11.26
C GLU A 181 -23.77 -0.01 11.85
N LEU A 182 -22.84 -0.47 12.69
CA LEU A 182 -22.88 -1.80 13.32
C LEU A 182 -23.71 -1.75 14.62
N LEU A 183 -25.03 -1.85 14.49
CA LEU A 183 -25.97 -1.86 15.62
C LEU A 183 -25.98 -3.22 16.35
N LEU A 184 -26.72 -3.29 17.46
CA LEU A 184 -27.06 -4.57 18.08
C LEU A 184 -28.15 -5.23 17.23
N GLY A 185 -27.81 -6.29 16.49
CA GLY A 185 -28.70 -6.92 15.51
C GLY A 185 -28.22 -6.66 14.08
N SER A 186 -29.09 -6.14 13.22
CA SER A 186 -28.76 -5.90 11.81
C SER A 186 -28.00 -4.58 11.60
N PRO A 187 -26.99 -4.55 10.71
CA PRO A 187 -26.32 -3.32 10.35
C PRO A 187 -27.24 -2.39 9.55
N VAL A 188 -27.04 -1.09 9.68
CA VAL A 188 -27.66 -0.09 8.80
C VAL A 188 -26.64 0.32 7.75
N ILE A 189 -27.00 0.19 6.49
CA ILE A 189 -26.13 0.51 5.36
C ILE A 189 -26.77 1.65 4.58
N THR A 190 -26.03 2.73 4.40
CA THR A 190 -26.44 3.87 3.58
C THR A 190 -25.45 4.05 2.44
N CYS A 191 -25.95 4.11 1.21
CA CYS A 191 -25.14 4.36 0.03
C CYS A 191 -25.50 5.72 -0.57
N THR A 192 -24.50 6.48 -0.98
CA THR A 192 -24.67 7.75 -1.67
C THR A 192 -23.71 7.80 -2.85
N VAL A 193 -24.24 8.12 -4.02
CA VAL A 193 -23.45 8.24 -5.26
C VAL A 193 -23.34 9.71 -5.62
N LEU A 194 -22.12 10.21 -5.66
CA LEU A 194 -21.76 11.57 -6.02
C LEU A 194 -21.14 11.56 -7.43
N GLN A 195 -21.48 12.55 -8.25
CA GLN A 195 -21.05 12.64 -9.66
C GLN A 195 -19.68 13.31 -9.83
N GLU A 196 -19.01 13.64 -8.74
CA GLU A 196 -17.74 14.38 -8.73
C GLU A 196 -16.57 13.45 -8.40
N GLY A 197 -16.51 12.27 -9.03
CA GLY A 197 -15.46 11.28 -8.82
C GLY A 197 -14.35 11.32 -9.87
N LEU A 198 -13.42 10.36 -9.76
CA LEU A 198 -12.32 10.18 -10.71
C LEU A 198 -12.68 9.08 -11.73
N SER A 199 -12.54 9.36 -13.03
CA SER A 199 -12.65 8.35 -14.10
C SER A 199 -11.32 7.59 -14.23
N ILE A 200 -11.08 6.62 -13.35
CA ILE A 200 -9.80 5.91 -13.25
C ILE A 200 -9.98 4.42 -12.96
N THR A 201 -9.02 3.60 -13.39
CA THR A 201 -8.95 2.16 -13.05
C THR A 201 -7.53 1.75 -12.70
N SER A 202 -7.38 0.78 -11.78
CA SER A 202 -6.10 0.20 -11.38
C SER A 202 -5.09 1.24 -10.90
N ALA A 203 -5.57 2.30 -10.25
CA ALA A 203 -4.73 3.33 -9.68
C ALA A 203 -4.04 2.84 -8.42
N ILE A 204 -2.91 3.45 -8.10
CA ILE A 204 -2.13 3.18 -6.89
C ILE A 204 -2.47 4.27 -5.88
N THR A 205 -2.69 3.86 -4.64
CA THR A 205 -2.99 4.77 -3.53
C THR A 205 -1.91 4.65 -2.48
N THR A 206 -1.25 5.76 -2.14
CA THR A 206 -0.24 5.80 -1.08
C THR A 206 -0.65 6.78 0.03
N PRO A 207 -0.59 6.40 1.32
CA PRO A 207 -0.92 7.31 2.41
C PRO A 207 0.21 8.34 2.58
N VAL A 208 -0.15 9.62 2.66
CA VAL A 208 0.78 10.75 2.93
C VAL A 208 0.56 11.39 4.30
N GLY A 209 -0.53 11.04 4.97
CA GLY A 209 -0.91 11.55 6.28
C GLY A 209 -2.04 10.74 6.90
N TYR A 210 -2.67 11.28 7.95
CA TYR A 210 -3.79 10.64 8.64
C TYR A 210 -5.08 10.81 7.84
N HIS A 211 -5.57 9.73 7.23
CA HIS A 211 -6.69 9.75 6.27
C HIS A 211 -6.43 10.68 5.06
N GLU A 212 -5.15 10.90 4.72
CA GLU A 212 -4.70 11.67 3.58
C GLU A 212 -3.91 10.76 2.63
N TYR A 213 -4.26 10.79 1.34
CA TYR A 213 -3.72 9.89 0.34
C TYR A 213 -3.33 10.63 -0.93
N ILE A 214 -2.37 10.08 -1.66
CA ILE A 214 -2.17 10.42 -3.07
C ILE A 214 -2.55 9.22 -3.93
N ILE A 215 -3.42 9.49 -4.91
CA ILE A 215 -3.78 8.58 -5.98
C ILE A 215 -2.97 8.94 -7.22
N PHE A 216 -2.19 7.99 -7.71
CA PHE A 216 -1.38 8.15 -8.92
C PHE A 216 -1.43 6.88 -9.77
N GLY A 217 -1.02 7.01 -11.03
CA GLY A 217 -1.03 5.90 -11.96
C GLY A 217 -2.44 5.46 -12.40
N GLY A 218 -2.53 4.26 -12.96
CA GLY A 218 -3.77 3.70 -13.48
C GLY A 218 -4.09 4.14 -14.92
N TYR A 219 -5.35 4.02 -15.31
CA TYR A 219 -5.80 4.22 -16.70
C TYR A 219 -7.07 5.07 -16.75
N GLN A 220 -7.11 6.03 -17.67
CA GLN A 220 -8.29 6.85 -17.98
C GLN A 220 -9.16 6.18 -19.06
N SER A 221 -8.55 5.41 -19.96
CA SER A 221 -9.21 4.62 -20.99
C SER A 221 -8.36 3.38 -21.34
N GLU A 222 -8.86 2.49 -22.20
CA GLU A 222 -8.12 1.30 -22.66
C GLU A 222 -6.80 1.63 -23.37
N THR A 223 -6.67 2.83 -23.93
CA THR A 223 -5.49 3.26 -24.68
C THR A 223 -4.70 4.36 -24.00
N GLN A 224 -5.16 4.88 -22.85
CA GLN A 224 -4.56 6.03 -22.20
C GLN A 224 -4.30 5.77 -20.70
N LYS A 225 -3.02 5.79 -20.33
CA LYS A 225 -2.58 5.82 -18.93
C LYS A 225 -2.93 7.17 -18.30
N ARG A 226 -3.16 7.19 -16.99
CA ARG A 226 -3.36 8.42 -16.23
C ARG A 226 -2.04 8.98 -15.72
N MET A 227 -1.59 10.09 -16.28
CA MET A 227 -0.30 10.69 -15.86
C MET A 227 -0.43 11.67 -14.68
N GLU A 228 -1.65 12.07 -14.31
CA GLU A 228 -1.93 13.01 -13.23
C GLU A 228 -1.90 12.35 -11.84
N CYS A 229 -1.56 13.15 -10.83
CA CYS A 229 -1.67 12.79 -9.42
C CYS A 229 -2.84 13.55 -8.77
N THR A 230 -3.49 12.92 -7.78
CA THR A 230 -4.58 13.55 -7.04
C THR A 230 -4.42 13.28 -5.56
N TYR A 231 -4.40 14.36 -4.78
CA TYR A 231 -4.54 14.29 -3.34
C TYR A 231 -5.99 14.00 -2.98
N VAL A 232 -6.18 13.13 -2.00
CA VAL A 232 -7.49 12.76 -1.47
C VAL A 232 -7.42 12.80 0.06
N GLY A 233 -8.13 13.75 0.66
CA GLY A 233 -8.31 13.86 2.11
C GLY A 233 -9.70 13.37 2.51
N LEU A 234 -9.78 12.59 3.59
CA LEU A 234 -11.05 12.15 4.17
C LEU A 234 -11.26 12.78 5.55
N ASP A 235 -12.39 13.44 5.74
CA ASP A 235 -12.78 14.05 7.00
C ASP A 235 -14.23 13.68 7.39
N ASP A 236 -14.78 14.38 8.39
CA ASP A 236 -16.13 14.11 8.89
C ASP A 236 -17.22 14.59 7.92
N VAL A 237 -16.91 15.56 7.05
CA VAL A 237 -17.83 16.08 6.03
C VAL A 237 -17.89 15.11 4.86
N GLY A 238 -16.75 14.61 4.41
CA GLY A 238 -16.67 13.65 3.32
C GLY A 238 -15.26 13.50 2.77
N VAL A 239 -15.16 13.56 1.44
CA VAL A 239 -13.91 13.42 0.71
C VAL A 239 -13.62 14.71 -0.05
N HIS A 240 -12.36 15.14 0.04
CA HIS A 240 -11.81 16.30 -0.67
C HIS A 240 -10.79 15.79 -1.67
N MET A 241 -10.90 16.24 -2.92
CA MET A 241 -10.01 15.83 -4.00
C MET A 241 -9.39 17.05 -4.66
N GLU A 242 -8.06 17.05 -4.71
CA GLU A 242 -7.29 18.15 -5.27
C GLU A 242 -6.26 17.61 -6.26
N PRO A 243 -6.18 18.15 -7.49
CA PRO A 243 -5.08 17.84 -8.40
C PRO A 243 -3.74 18.20 -7.75
N ARG A 244 -2.74 17.33 -7.91
CA ARG A 244 -1.36 17.59 -7.50
C ARG A 244 -0.46 17.56 -8.71
N GLU A 245 0.61 18.34 -8.66
CA GLU A 245 1.60 18.33 -9.72
C GLU A 245 2.20 16.91 -9.86
N PRO A 246 2.15 16.31 -11.05
CA PRO A 246 2.74 15.00 -11.25
C PRO A 246 4.27 15.10 -11.24
N PRO A 247 4.97 14.02 -10.84
CA PRO A 247 6.42 13.98 -10.99
C PRO A 247 6.80 14.08 -12.48
N GLN A 248 8.01 14.54 -12.77
CA GLN A 248 8.54 14.64 -14.14
C GLN A 248 8.74 13.25 -14.76
N TRP A 249 7.68 12.68 -15.34
CA TRP A 249 7.70 11.34 -15.90
C TRP A 249 8.74 11.19 -17.00
N THR A 250 9.54 10.13 -16.93
CA THR A 250 10.49 9.81 -18.00
C THR A 250 9.77 9.59 -19.33
N SER A 251 10.52 9.74 -20.42
CA SER A 251 10.06 9.32 -21.74
C SER A 251 9.66 7.84 -21.76
N GLU A 252 10.37 6.99 -21.02
CA GLU A 252 10.08 5.55 -20.92
C GLU A 252 8.70 5.28 -20.30
N ILE A 253 8.40 5.89 -19.14
CA ILE A 253 7.10 5.78 -18.48
C ILE A 253 5.99 6.40 -19.35
N SER A 254 6.26 7.56 -19.94
CA SER A 254 5.28 8.31 -20.73
C SER A 254 4.84 7.53 -21.97
N HIS A 255 5.79 6.98 -22.73
CA HIS A 255 5.53 6.24 -23.97
C HIS A 255 5.15 4.78 -23.77
N SER A 256 5.43 4.19 -22.59
CA SER A 256 5.02 2.81 -22.32
C SER A 256 3.50 2.65 -22.42
N ARG A 257 3.01 1.59 -23.05
CA ARG A 257 1.57 1.34 -23.16
C ARG A 257 0.93 1.02 -21.81
N THR A 258 1.66 0.32 -20.94
CA THR A 258 1.12 -0.20 -19.68
C THR A 258 2.08 0.00 -18.53
N TRP A 259 1.53 0.17 -17.35
CA TRP A 259 2.26 0.12 -16.09
C TRP A 259 1.47 -0.65 -15.04
N PHE A 260 2.16 -1.03 -13.98
CA PHE A 260 1.54 -1.51 -12.75
C PHE A 260 2.45 -1.15 -11.58
N GLY A 261 1.94 -1.32 -10.37
CA GLY A 261 2.69 -0.93 -9.19
C GLY A 261 1.92 -1.13 -7.91
N GLY A 262 2.48 -0.59 -6.83
CA GLY A 262 1.90 -0.64 -5.50
C GLY A 262 2.48 0.44 -4.60
N SER A 263 1.80 0.75 -3.51
CA SER A 263 2.33 1.64 -2.49
C SER A 263 3.45 0.94 -1.70
N LEU A 264 4.50 1.70 -1.39
CA LEU A 264 5.56 1.31 -0.46
C LEU A 264 5.27 1.84 0.97
N GLY A 265 4.14 2.52 1.16
CA GLY A 265 3.80 3.29 2.36
C GLY A 265 4.50 4.65 2.40
N LYS A 266 4.15 5.47 3.40
CA LYS A 266 4.81 6.75 3.72
C LYS A 266 5.03 7.67 2.51
N GLY A 267 3.98 7.90 1.74
CA GLY A 267 4.02 8.78 0.57
C GLY A 267 4.83 8.22 -0.60
N SER A 268 5.26 6.97 -0.56
CA SER A 268 6.07 6.36 -1.63
C SER A 268 5.32 5.24 -2.35
N GLY A 269 5.71 4.97 -3.58
CA GLY A 269 5.17 3.87 -4.37
C GLY A 269 6.15 3.37 -5.42
N LEU A 270 5.94 2.16 -5.90
CA LEU A 270 6.74 1.52 -6.93
C LEU A 270 5.91 1.38 -8.20
N ILE A 271 6.47 1.77 -9.34
CA ILE A 271 5.92 1.61 -10.68
C ILE A 271 6.86 0.71 -11.49
N ALA A 272 6.28 -0.21 -12.25
CA ALA A 272 6.98 -1.03 -13.22
C ALA A 272 6.43 -0.78 -14.62
N VAL A 273 7.33 -0.69 -15.60
CA VAL A 273 7.01 -0.59 -17.04
C VAL A 273 7.71 -1.73 -17.79
N PRO A 274 7.05 -2.36 -18.78
CA PRO A 274 7.66 -3.42 -19.55
C PRO A 274 8.80 -2.88 -20.42
N SER A 275 9.88 -3.66 -20.50
CA SER A 275 11.01 -3.39 -21.39
C SER A 275 10.69 -3.91 -22.79
N GLU A 276 10.79 -3.05 -23.80
CA GLU A 276 10.62 -3.43 -25.20
C GLU A 276 11.98 -3.44 -25.92
N GLY A 277 12.26 -4.48 -26.71
CA GLY A 277 13.51 -4.59 -27.46
C GLY A 277 13.60 -5.88 -28.30
N ASN A 278 14.37 -5.82 -29.39
CA ASN A 278 14.76 -6.98 -30.18
C ASN A 278 16.28 -6.96 -30.41
N PRO A 279 17.07 -7.88 -29.81
CA PRO A 279 16.64 -9.07 -29.07
C PRO A 279 15.97 -8.74 -27.73
N THR A 280 15.23 -9.71 -27.18
CA THR A 280 14.55 -9.57 -25.89
C THR A 280 15.54 -9.11 -24.82
N PRO A 281 15.28 -7.97 -24.14
CA PRO A 281 16.13 -7.49 -23.07
C PRO A 281 16.24 -8.53 -21.93
N PRO A 282 17.36 -8.57 -21.19
CA PRO A 282 17.53 -9.48 -20.06
C PRO A 282 16.57 -9.17 -18.91
N ASP A 283 16.28 -7.88 -18.71
CA ASP A 283 15.29 -7.40 -17.75
C ASP A 283 13.95 -7.20 -18.45
N ALA A 284 12.90 -7.86 -17.95
CA ALA A 284 11.55 -7.76 -18.53
C ALA A 284 10.83 -6.45 -18.15
N TYR A 285 11.26 -5.80 -17.07
CA TYR A 285 10.64 -4.59 -16.53
C TYR A 285 11.70 -3.62 -16.00
N HIS A 286 11.43 -2.33 -16.15
CA HIS A 286 12.12 -1.27 -15.45
C HIS A 286 11.28 -0.77 -14.28
N PHE A 287 11.91 -0.61 -13.12
CA PHE A 287 11.25 -0.23 -11.87
C PHE A 287 11.62 1.19 -11.45
N TYR A 288 10.62 1.93 -10.99
CA TYR A 288 10.70 3.32 -10.58
C TYR A 288 10.03 3.49 -9.23
N GLN A 289 10.75 4.01 -8.26
CA GLN A 289 10.15 4.49 -7.02
C GLN A 289 9.69 5.93 -7.24
N VAL A 290 8.47 6.27 -6.83
CA VAL A 290 7.92 7.62 -6.80
C VAL A 290 7.69 8.00 -5.35
N SER A 291 8.12 9.18 -4.95
CA SER A 291 7.99 9.70 -3.58
C SER A 291 7.24 11.02 -3.61
N PHE A 292 6.29 11.20 -2.70
CA PHE A 292 5.55 12.43 -2.49
C PHE A 292 5.86 12.95 -1.08
N GLN A 293 6.44 14.14 -0.99
CA GLN A 293 6.72 14.79 0.29
C GLN A 293 5.55 15.69 0.67
N LYS A 294 5.29 15.80 1.97
CA LYS A 294 4.44 16.87 2.51
C LYS A 294 5.35 18.11 2.57
N GLU A 295 4.93 19.23 1.97
CA GLU A 295 5.57 20.52 2.26
C GLU A 295 5.63 20.63 3.79
N GLN A 296 6.84 20.65 4.36
CA GLN A 296 6.97 21.10 5.73
C GLN A 296 6.53 22.56 5.70
N ASP A 297 5.41 22.87 6.37
CA ASP A 297 5.14 24.23 6.81
C ASP A 297 6.44 24.73 7.45
N GLY A 298 6.98 25.82 6.90
CA GLY A 298 8.28 26.35 7.28
C GLY A 298 8.33 26.76 8.76
N GLU A 299 8.66 25.82 9.63
CA GLU A 299 9.38 26.11 10.85
C GLU A 299 10.84 25.82 10.58
N ALA A 300 11.52 26.88 10.17
CA ALA A 300 12.96 26.99 10.20
C ALA A 300 13.49 26.26 11.45
N SER A 301 14.33 25.26 11.20
CA SER A 301 15.30 24.75 12.16
C SER A 301 16.21 25.90 12.57
N THR A 302 15.71 26.78 13.44
CA THR A 302 16.55 27.60 14.30
C THR A 302 17.25 26.63 15.24
N GLN A 303 18.39 26.15 14.78
CA GLN A 303 19.42 25.46 15.53
C GLN A 303 19.87 26.39 16.65
N GLY A 304 19.12 26.39 17.75
CA GLY A 304 19.47 27.03 19.00
C GLY A 304 20.58 26.25 19.66
N CYS A 305 21.82 26.54 19.28
CA CYS A 305 23.02 26.09 19.99
C CYS A 305 22.94 26.51 21.46
N SER A 306 23.00 25.53 22.35
CA SER A 306 23.07 25.67 23.80
C SER A 306 23.71 24.34 24.26
N GLN A 307 24.85 24.25 24.94
CA GLN A 307 25.54 25.18 25.83
C GLN A 307 27.04 24.82 25.84
N GLU A 308 27.90 25.84 25.93
CA GLU A 308 29.25 25.75 26.48
C GLU A 308 29.25 26.63 27.75
N SER A 309 29.58 26.07 28.91
CA SER A 309 29.74 26.81 30.16
C SER A 309 30.66 26.02 31.09
N THR A 310 31.83 26.60 31.31
CA THR A 310 32.86 26.17 32.26
C THR A 310 32.48 26.51 33.71
N ASP A 311 33.22 25.88 34.62
CA ASP A 311 33.49 26.23 36.02
C ASP A 311 32.49 25.80 37.10
N PHE A 312 32.92 24.84 37.94
CA PHE A 312 33.04 25.03 39.39
C PHE A 312 34.01 24.02 40.01
N GLU A 313 34.95 24.54 40.79
CA GLU A 313 35.97 23.83 41.55
C GLU A 313 35.42 23.15 42.83
N ASP A 314 36.20 22.14 43.26
CA ASP A 314 36.57 21.82 44.64
C ASP A 314 35.65 20.91 45.49
N SER A 315 36.07 19.63 45.63
CA SER A 315 36.19 18.93 46.91
C SER A 315 36.95 17.59 46.73
N ALA A 316 37.89 17.34 47.64
CA ALA A 316 38.93 16.31 47.59
C ALA A 316 38.53 14.94 48.22
N PRO A 317 39.43 13.95 48.42
CA PRO A 317 39.33 12.61 47.81
C PRO A 317 39.03 11.50 48.82
N LEU A 318 38.62 10.31 48.34
CA LEU A 318 38.74 9.07 49.12
C LEU A 318 39.26 7.93 48.24
N GLU A 319 40.29 7.30 48.79
CA GLU A 319 40.99 6.08 48.39
C GLU A 319 40.08 4.83 48.38
N ASP A 320 40.72 3.73 47.96
CA ASP A 320 40.31 2.32 48.01
C ASP A 320 39.56 1.79 46.77
N SER A 321 40.00 0.73 46.08
CA SER A 321 41.18 -0.13 46.24
C SER A 321 41.47 -0.87 44.92
N GLU A 322 42.73 -1.31 44.82
CA GLU A 322 43.20 -2.62 44.33
C GLU A 322 42.88 -3.16 42.91
N GLU A 323 43.99 -3.27 42.16
CA GLU A 323 44.46 -4.46 41.43
C GLU A 323 43.66 -5.00 40.22
N LEU A 324 44.29 -4.96 39.04
CA LEU A 324 44.98 -6.15 38.49
C LEU A 324 45.85 -5.73 37.29
N TYR A 325 47.15 -5.93 37.45
CA TYR A 325 48.18 -5.87 36.42
C TYR A 325 48.20 -7.19 35.65
N PHE A 326 48.15 -7.13 34.32
CA PHE A 326 48.89 -8.06 33.47
C PHE A 326 49.71 -7.23 32.49
N GLY A 327 51.02 -7.26 32.69
CA GLY A 327 52.00 -6.57 31.87
C GLY A 327 52.53 -7.40 30.71
N ARG A 328 53.36 -6.70 29.93
CA ARG A 328 54.30 -7.09 28.87
C ARG A 328 53.74 -7.24 27.45
N GLU A 329 54.40 -6.72 26.42
CA GLU A 329 55.48 -5.71 26.23
C GLU A 329 55.53 -5.42 24.70
N PRO A 330 56.19 -4.33 24.28
CA PRO A 330 56.08 -3.69 22.96
C PRO A 330 57.13 -4.23 21.95
N HIS A 331 57.39 -3.46 20.88
CA HIS A 331 58.29 -3.67 19.72
C HIS A 331 57.48 -4.04 18.47
N GLU A 332 57.51 -3.34 17.33
CA GLU A 332 58.42 -2.33 16.78
C GLU A 332 57.72 -1.59 15.61
N LEU A 333 58.14 -0.34 15.38
CA LEU A 333 58.27 0.46 14.14
C LEU A 333 57.84 -0.26 12.82
N GLU A 334 57.22 0.36 11.81
CA GLU A 334 57.71 1.51 11.02
C GLU A 334 56.74 1.77 9.83
N TYR A 335 56.49 3.05 9.51
CA TYR A 335 56.23 3.71 8.20
C TYR A 335 55.35 3.09 7.08
N SER A 336 54.40 3.91 6.58
CA SER A 336 54.18 4.34 5.17
C SER A 336 52.80 5.03 5.10
N SER A 337 52.70 6.37 5.09
CA SER A 337 52.74 7.31 3.95
C SER A 337 51.70 7.06 2.85
N ASP A 338 51.19 8.19 2.33
CA ASP A 338 50.37 8.42 1.13
C ASP A 338 48.87 8.63 1.49
N GLY A 339 48.23 9.79 1.30
CA GLY A 339 48.51 10.98 0.49
C GLY A 339 47.20 11.38 -0.19
N GLU A 340 46.87 12.68 -0.19
CA GLU A 340 45.81 13.37 -0.98
C GLU A 340 44.37 13.22 -0.42
N GLY A 341 43.60 14.26 -0.07
CA GLY A 341 43.73 15.69 -0.30
C GLY A 341 42.82 16.17 -1.42
N ASP A 342 41.50 15.90 -1.34
CA ASP A 342 40.53 16.44 -2.31
C ASP A 342 39.38 17.21 -1.65
N THR A 343 39.19 18.38 -2.26
CA THR A 343 38.36 19.54 -1.99
C THR A 343 36.86 19.25 -2.12
N TYR A 344 36.05 19.69 -1.14
CA TYR A 344 34.59 19.69 -1.24
C TYR A 344 34.13 20.79 -2.21
N ASN A 345 33.30 20.44 -3.20
CA ASN A 345 32.73 21.35 -4.19
C ASN A 345 31.24 21.58 -3.86
N GLU A 346 30.87 22.78 -3.44
CA GLU A 346 29.50 23.14 -3.01
C GLU A 346 28.60 23.63 -4.17
N GLU A 347 28.56 22.91 -5.30
CA GLU A 347 27.77 23.34 -6.48
C GLU A 347 26.59 22.42 -6.85
N ASP A 348 26.19 21.47 -5.99
CA ASP A 348 25.05 20.56 -6.25
C ASP A 348 23.86 20.76 -5.29
N GLU A 349 23.58 22.00 -4.87
CA GLU A 349 22.29 22.34 -4.23
C GLU A 349 21.20 22.44 -5.32
N GLU A 350 20.65 21.29 -5.74
CA GLU A 350 19.43 21.23 -6.57
C GLU A 350 18.21 21.69 -5.75
N ASP A 351 17.51 22.70 -6.29
CA ASP A 351 16.28 23.34 -5.80
C ASP A 351 15.25 22.36 -5.19
N GLU A 352 15.14 22.36 -3.86
CA GLU A 352 14.24 21.51 -3.05
C GLU A 352 12.73 21.85 -3.16
N SER A 353 12.31 22.66 -4.13
CA SER A 353 10.90 23.10 -4.26
C SER A 353 9.97 22.08 -4.94
N GLN A 354 10.45 20.91 -5.36
CA GLN A 354 9.63 19.89 -6.04
C GLN A 354 8.95 18.94 -5.04
N THR A 355 7.61 18.95 -5.01
CA THR A 355 6.79 18.14 -4.08
C THR A 355 6.75 16.64 -4.38
N GLY A 356 7.53 16.14 -5.35
CA GLY A 356 7.70 14.72 -5.59
C GLY A 356 8.74 14.36 -6.66
N TYR A 357 9.57 13.35 -6.37
CA TYR A 357 10.64 12.87 -7.25
C TYR A 357 10.51 11.35 -7.50
N TRP A 358 11.26 10.84 -8.48
CA TRP A 358 11.32 9.40 -8.75
C TRP A 358 12.77 8.91 -8.90
N ILE A 359 13.01 7.63 -8.60
CA ILE A 359 14.32 6.98 -8.71
C ILE A 359 14.18 5.68 -9.50
N LYS A 360 15.02 5.46 -10.51
CA LYS A 360 15.12 4.17 -11.20
C LYS A 360 15.85 3.18 -10.29
N CYS A 361 15.17 2.11 -9.87
CA CYS A 361 15.79 1.08 -9.06
C CYS A 361 16.64 0.16 -9.95
N CYS A 362 17.93 0.01 -9.64
CA CYS A 362 18.81 -0.96 -10.28
C CYS A 362 19.21 -2.06 -9.29
N LEU A 363 19.77 -3.18 -9.77
CA LEU A 363 20.23 -4.32 -8.96
C LEU A 363 21.22 -3.92 -7.84
N ASN A 364 21.85 -2.74 -7.93
CA ASN A 364 22.80 -2.21 -6.96
C ASN A 364 22.24 -1.03 -6.12
N CYS A 365 20.95 -0.67 -6.26
CA CYS A 365 20.34 0.36 -5.41
C CYS A 365 20.21 -0.16 -3.98
N GLN A 366 21.16 0.19 -3.12
CA GLN A 366 20.93 0.19 -1.68
C GLN A 366 20.05 1.39 -1.36
N VAL A 367 18.75 1.16 -1.17
CA VAL A 367 17.87 2.15 -0.55
C VAL A 367 18.32 2.25 0.91
N ASP A 368 18.82 3.42 1.32
CA ASP A 368 19.14 3.68 2.72
C ASP A 368 17.85 3.52 3.54
N PRO A 369 17.79 2.57 4.49
CA PRO A 369 16.59 2.35 5.29
C PRO A 369 16.30 3.49 6.30
N ASN A 370 17.09 4.56 6.31
CA ASN A 370 16.95 5.69 7.22
C ASN A 370 16.43 7.00 6.59
N ILE A 371 15.87 6.96 5.38
CA ILE A 371 15.11 8.10 4.80
C ILE A 371 13.60 7.88 5.01
#